data_AF-A0A519ZNU7-F1
#
_entry.id   AF-A0A519ZNU7-F1
#
_cell.length_a   1.000
_cell.length_b   1.000
_cell.length_c   1.000
_cell.angle_alpha   90.00
_cell.angle_beta   90.00
_cell.angle_gamma   90.00
#
_symmetry.space_group_name_H-M   'P 1'
#
loop_
_entity.id
_entity.type
_entity.pdbx_description
1 polymer ?
#
loop_
_entity_poly.entity_id
_entity_poly.type
_entity_poly.pdbx_seq_one_letter_code
_entity_poly.pdbx_strand_id
1 'polypeptide(L)'
;MKKIYKFSCNQCNIFRFAFFAFALLASPVVSIASKLTKTKVDPEFPAFAYAAHRGGAGLKPENTIVAMKNAIDLPQVTTLEMDLFISKDKQVIVTHNPYLSSDYTTTPEGNYMTSADGRSRLLYNMPYDSIAKYDVGLKPSATFSQRQNIAAIIPRLVDLIDEVEIYAASKGKVMFFDMEIKSTAVGDNVNHPQVQEFADLVVAVLTAKNIIGRTILHSFDVRPLKYIHRQYPQIKLSYLATSSNAANYNSRFQELGFDPDYYCAQYTVITAQMVAACKARNIKVLAWTVNSAAQVNQLKSIGVAGIVTDYPNLSMVATATGYQDTKVIITGYMPNPNGDDFSHEYVQMKATEYINFAETPYSVITTYSSASGSYATKAPINGWVTGKVPSAVAARPTSQTTKFNINNGEVQPGEIFYVGGSQKRLNGSGSTDISAAKWMRVLNYQETVEWDGDDNVGGGTFGALFGNNSNPQGVAVFNTTDVNEGTVPVDVVFFGTLTPSNTIDVYDNSGNTELGFRICDTDRYSANNGEFFAKGSNIYIFGPTSGADATAR
;
A
#
# COMPACT_ATOMS: atom_id res chain seq x y z
N MET A 1 -53.25 33.45 30.71
CA MET A 1 -53.06 34.07 29.38
C MET A 1 -53.28 32.98 28.33
N LYS A 2 -54.49 32.85 27.75
CA LYS A 2 -54.87 33.18 26.34
C LYS A 2 -53.90 32.56 25.30
N LYS A 3 -54.24 31.66 24.36
CA LYS A 3 -55.47 31.13 23.69
C LYS A 3 -55.13 29.68 23.18
N ILE A 4 -55.91 28.58 23.29
CA ILE A 4 -57.18 28.11 22.65
C ILE A 4 -57.09 28.13 21.09
N TYR A 5 -57.23 27.03 20.32
CA TYR A 5 -58.46 26.27 20.03
C TYR A 5 -58.27 24.80 19.53
N LYS A 6 -59.18 23.92 19.99
CA LYS A 6 -59.59 22.61 19.43
C LYS A 6 -60.38 22.78 18.13
N PHE A 7 -60.54 21.72 17.31
CA PHE A 7 -61.86 21.11 17.00
C PHE A 7 -61.74 19.83 16.15
N SER A 8 -62.56 18.83 16.48
CA SER A 8 -62.93 17.66 15.68
C SER A 8 -64.33 17.86 15.08
N CYS A 9 -64.65 17.33 13.89
CA CYS A 9 -65.98 16.75 13.62
C CYS A 9 -66.08 15.98 12.27
N ASN A 10 -66.99 15.01 12.27
CA ASN A 10 -67.48 14.13 11.22
C ASN A 10 -68.31 14.82 10.11
N GLN A 11 -68.37 14.19 8.93
CA GLN A 11 -69.55 13.88 8.08
C GLN A 11 -69.12 13.80 6.59
N CYS A 12 -69.19 12.65 5.92
CA CYS A 12 -70.33 11.99 5.26
C CYS A 12 -70.78 12.63 3.92
N ASN A 13 -70.53 11.87 2.83
CA ASN A 13 -71.26 11.76 1.56
C ASN A 13 -71.60 13.00 0.72
N ILE A 14 -71.33 12.93 -0.60
CA ILE A 14 -72.36 13.03 -1.66
C ILE A 14 -71.78 12.57 -3.01
N PHE A 15 -72.49 11.60 -3.60
CA PHE A 15 -72.44 11.13 -4.98
C PHE A 15 -72.94 12.20 -5.97
N ARG A 16 -72.44 12.20 -7.22
CA ARG A 16 -73.20 11.88 -8.48
C ARG A 16 -72.50 12.43 -9.74
N PHE A 17 -72.10 11.56 -10.69
CA PHE A 17 -72.65 11.32 -12.06
C PHE A 17 -72.42 12.46 -13.07
N ALA A 18 -72.07 12.30 -14.36
CA ALA A 18 -72.11 11.22 -15.36
C ALA A 18 -71.14 11.62 -16.52
N PHE A 19 -70.69 10.79 -17.48
CA PHE A 19 -71.47 10.19 -18.57
C PHE A 19 -70.62 9.18 -19.39
N PHE A 20 -71.32 8.21 -19.97
CA PHE A 20 -70.88 7.09 -20.81
C PHE A 20 -70.23 7.46 -22.16
N ALA A 21 -69.27 6.64 -22.64
CA ALA A 21 -69.37 5.91 -23.92
C ALA A 21 -68.22 4.88 -24.14
N PHE A 22 -68.63 3.69 -24.58
CA PHE A 22 -67.88 2.54 -25.17
C PHE A 22 -66.84 2.96 -26.24
N ALA A 23 -65.81 2.22 -26.65
CA ALA A 23 -65.24 0.90 -26.37
C ALA A 23 -63.91 0.80 -27.16
N LEU A 24 -62.98 -0.09 -26.79
CA LEU A 24 -62.33 -1.04 -27.72
C LEU A 24 -61.34 -1.95 -26.98
N LEU A 25 -61.66 -3.24 -27.00
CA LEU A 25 -60.81 -4.42 -27.24
C LEU A 25 -59.52 -4.67 -26.42
N ALA A 26 -59.48 -5.90 -25.95
CA ALA A 26 -58.53 -6.51 -25.03
C ALA A 26 -57.12 -6.77 -25.61
N SER A 27 -56.14 -6.79 -24.71
CA SER A 27 -54.98 -7.68 -24.74
C SER A 27 -54.52 -7.94 -23.30
N PRO A 28 -54.13 -9.17 -22.92
CA PRO A 28 -53.75 -9.48 -21.54
C PRO A 28 -52.29 -9.09 -21.33
N VAL A 29 -52.03 -7.99 -20.64
CA VAL A 29 -50.70 -7.79 -20.04
C VAL A 29 -50.70 -8.55 -18.73
N VAL A 30 -50.11 -9.75 -18.76
CA VAL A 30 -49.67 -10.46 -17.57
C VAL A 30 -48.77 -9.51 -16.78
N SER A 31 -49.27 -9.02 -15.64
CA SER A 31 -48.45 -8.26 -14.70
C SER A 31 -47.50 -9.22 -14.02
N ILE A 32 -46.32 -9.41 -14.62
CA ILE A 32 -45.14 -9.92 -13.91
C ILE A 32 -44.60 -8.74 -13.10
N ALA A 33 -45.21 -8.49 -11.94
CA ALA A 33 -44.55 -7.73 -10.89
C ALA A 33 -43.62 -8.68 -10.12
N SER A 34 -42.51 -9.09 -10.75
CA SER A 34 -41.38 -9.60 -9.97
C SER A 34 -40.82 -8.41 -9.20
N LYS A 35 -41.13 -8.34 -7.90
CA LYS A 35 -40.33 -7.54 -6.97
C LYS A 35 -38.91 -8.11 -7.04
N LEU A 36 -38.06 -7.48 -7.85
CA LEU A 36 -36.61 -7.61 -7.75
C LEU A 36 -36.20 -7.07 -6.38
N THR A 37 -36.30 -7.90 -5.34
CA THR A 37 -35.44 -7.76 -4.18
C THR A 37 -34.04 -8.02 -4.70
N LYS A 38 -33.27 -6.97 -4.99
CA LYS A 38 -31.81 -7.10 -5.11
C LYS A 38 -31.34 -7.71 -3.80
N THR A 39 -31.09 -9.02 -3.79
CA THR A 39 -30.31 -9.67 -2.75
C THR A 39 -29.00 -8.90 -2.71
N LYS A 40 -28.74 -8.20 -1.60
CA LYS A 40 -27.47 -7.50 -1.40
C LYS A 40 -26.43 -8.61 -1.29
N VAL A 41 -25.75 -8.92 -2.40
CA VAL A 41 -24.65 -9.87 -2.40
C VAL A 41 -23.51 -9.18 -1.66
N ASP A 42 -23.07 -9.76 -0.55
CA ASP A 42 -21.92 -9.24 0.17
C ASP A 42 -20.69 -9.26 -0.75
N PRO A 43 -19.82 -8.23 -0.69
CA PRO A 43 -18.61 -8.22 -1.51
C PRO A 43 -17.70 -9.39 -1.14
N GLU A 44 -17.00 -9.93 -2.12
CA GLU A 44 -15.96 -10.92 -1.85
C GLU A 44 -14.87 -10.30 -0.98
N PHE A 45 -14.37 -11.08 -0.01
CA PHE A 45 -13.24 -10.67 0.83
C PHE A 45 -12.05 -10.25 -0.04
N PRO A 46 -11.28 -9.24 0.38
CA PRO A 46 -10.20 -8.70 -0.43
C PRO A 46 -9.14 -9.78 -0.70
N ALA A 47 -8.56 -9.75 -1.90
CA ALA A 47 -7.46 -10.63 -2.26
C ALA A 47 -6.26 -10.49 -1.30
N PHE A 48 -6.05 -9.27 -0.78
CA PHE A 48 -5.11 -8.97 0.28
C PHE A 48 -5.77 -8.10 1.35
N ALA A 49 -5.92 -8.63 2.57
CA ALA A 49 -6.47 -7.89 3.70
C ALA A 49 -5.41 -6.96 4.29
N TYR A 50 -5.51 -5.67 3.97
CA TYR A 50 -4.73 -4.62 4.60
C TYR A 50 -5.53 -4.06 5.79
N ALA A 51 -5.25 -4.60 6.98
CA ALA A 51 -6.03 -4.34 8.19
C ALA A 51 -5.37 -3.27 9.07
N ALA A 52 -6.15 -2.24 9.40
CA ALA A 52 -5.72 -1.19 10.33
C ALA A 52 -5.93 -1.68 11.77
N HIS A 53 -4.84 -2.03 12.45
CA HIS A 53 -4.83 -2.55 13.83
C HIS A 53 -5.44 -1.52 14.78
N ARG A 54 -6.56 -1.86 15.40
CA ARG A 54 -7.38 -0.99 16.26
C ARG A 54 -7.76 0.33 15.57
N GLY A 55 -7.92 0.31 14.25
CA GLY A 55 -8.15 1.50 13.41
C GLY A 55 -6.90 2.33 13.10
N GLY A 56 -5.70 1.81 13.34
CA GLY A 56 -4.43 2.51 13.16
C GLY A 56 -3.93 3.16 14.45
N ALA A 57 -3.68 2.35 15.48
CA ALA A 57 -3.24 2.78 16.81
C ALA A 57 -1.97 3.66 16.80
N GLY A 58 -1.12 3.51 15.76
CA GLY A 58 0.06 4.34 15.55
C GLY A 58 -0.25 5.78 15.15
N LEU A 59 -1.46 6.07 14.67
CA LEU A 59 -1.86 7.37 14.10
C LEU A 59 -2.96 8.07 14.91
N LYS A 60 -3.90 7.31 15.47
CA LYS A 60 -5.08 7.82 16.19
C LYS A 60 -5.33 7.01 17.48
N PRO A 61 -6.12 7.54 18.43
CA PRO A 61 -6.51 6.79 19.63
C PRO A 61 -7.12 5.43 19.28
N GLU A 62 -6.49 4.35 19.73
CA GLU A 62 -6.85 2.98 19.37
C GLU A 62 -8.32 2.63 19.69
N ASN A 63 -8.92 1.74 18.87
CA ASN A 63 -10.26 1.18 19.08
C ASN A 63 -11.38 2.23 19.16
N THR A 64 -11.17 3.42 18.59
CA THR A 64 -12.15 4.51 18.62
C THR A 64 -12.73 4.80 17.24
N ILE A 65 -13.91 5.41 17.19
CA ILE A 65 -14.56 5.82 15.94
C ILE A 65 -13.65 6.74 15.11
N VAL A 66 -12.89 7.63 15.75
CA VAL A 66 -11.97 8.53 15.03
C VAL A 66 -10.80 7.79 14.38
N ALA A 67 -10.28 6.73 15.02
CA ALA A 67 -9.27 5.87 14.39
C ALA A 67 -9.85 5.12 13.19
N MET A 68 -11.02 4.50 13.34
CA MET A 68 -11.67 3.78 12.23
C MET A 68 -11.97 4.69 11.02
N LYS A 69 -12.44 5.92 11.25
CA LYS A 69 -12.67 6.90 10.17
C LYS A 69 -11.35 7.31 9.50
N ASN A 70 -10.27 7.50 10.27
CA ASN A 70 -8.96 7.77 9.69
C ASN A 70 -8.45 6.60 8.84
N ALA A 71 -8.65 5.37 9.27
CA ALA A 71 -8.31 4.18 8.48
C ALA A 71 -9.11 4.13 7.17
N ILE A 72 -10.40 4.47 7.19
CA ILE A 72 -11.25 4.55 5.98
C ILE A 72 -10.71 5.58 4.97
N ASP A 73 -10.11 6.67 5.41
CA ASP A 73 -9.56 7.69 4.51
C ASP A 73 -8.32 7.21 3.74
N LEU A 74 -7.64 6.15 4.21
CA LEU A 74 -6.45 5.62 3.57
C LEU A 74 -6.81 4.65 2.42
N PRO A 75 -6.30 4.86 1.19
CA PRO A 75 -6.75 4.11 0.01
C PRO A 75 -6.43 2.61 0.08
N GLN A 76 -5.30 2.23 0.68
CA GLN A 76 -4.89 0.82 0.80
C GLN A 76 -5.67 0.03 1.85
N VAL A 77 -6.29 0.68 2.83
CA VAL A 77 -6.98 -0.02 3.92
C VAL A 77 -8.26 -0.66 3.38
N THR A 78 -8.39 -1.95 3.65
CA THR A 78 -9.57 -2.75 3.27
C THR A 78 -10.33 -3.26 4.49
N THR A 79 -9.63 -3.44 5.61
CA THR A 79 -10.18 -4.09 6.81
C THR A 79 -9.95 -3.22 8.03
N LEU A 80 -10.98 -3.08 8.86
CA LEU A 80 -10.92 -2.43 10.16
C LEU A 80 -10.75 -3.53 11.22
N GLU A 81 -9.60 -3.55 11.88
CA GLU A 81 -9.34 -4.50 12.96
C GLU A 81 -9.63 -3.85 14.32
N MET A 82 -10.22 -4.61 15.24
CA MET A 82 -10.59 -4.11 16.56
C MET A 82 -10.75 -5.20 17.61
N ASP A 83 -10.62 -4.82 18.88
CA ASP A 83 -10.73 -5.72 20.02
C ASP A 83 -12.09 -5.57 20.72
N LEU A 84 -12.71 -6.67 21.13
CA LEU A 84 -14.01 -6.66 21.82
C LEU A 84 -13.88 -7.08 23.28
N PHE A 85 -14.69 -6.45 24.14
CA PHE A 85 -15.02 -6.86 25.51
C PHE A 85 -16.51 -6.65 25.79
N ILE A 86 -16.97 -7.02 26.99
CA ILE A 86 -18.35 -6.88 27.43
C ILE A 86 -18.42 -6.02 28.70
N SER A 87 -19.34 -5.06 28.74
CA SER A 87 -19.65 -4.27 29.95
C SER A 87 -20.59 -5.00 30.91
N LYS A 88 -20.77 -4.49 32.13
CA LYS A 88 -21.68 -5.09 33.14
C LYS A 88 -23.12 -5.24 32.65
N ASP A 89 -23.60 -4.25 31.90
CA ASP A 89 -24.92 -4.20 31.27
C ASP A 89 -24.96 -4.85 29.88
N LYS A 90 -24.01 -5.78 29.64
CA LYS A 90 -23.93 -6.67 28.48
C LYS A 90 -23.84 -5.96 27.13
N GLN A 91 -23.28 -4.76 27.11
CA GLN A 91 -22.96 -4.06 25.86
C GLN A 91 -21.63 -4.61 25.34
N VAL A 92 -21.56 -4.89 24.03
CA VAL A 92 -20.29 -5.16 23.36
C VAL A 92 -19.54 -3.85 23.19
N ILE A 93 -18.35 -3.75 23.78
CA ILE A 93 -17.51 -2.54 23.79
C ILE A 93 -16.19 -2.81 23.08
N VAL A 94 -15.61 -1.78 22.47
CA VAL A 94 -14.42 -1.90 21.62
C VAL A 94 -13.18 -1.38 22.35
N THR A 95 -12.33 -2.29 22.81
CA THR A 95 -11.13 -1.97 23.61
C THR A 95 -10.22 -3.19 23.76
N HIS A 96 -8.91 -2.96 23.94
CA HIS A 96 -7.93 -4.05 23.99
C HIS A 96 -7.83 -4.75 25.35
N ASN A 97 -8.15 -4.07 26.45
CA ASN A 97 -7.90 -4.56 27.81
C ASN A 97 -9.22 -4.76 28.58
N PRO A 98 -9.29 -5.72 29.52
CA PRO A 98 -10.49 -5.94 30.33
C PRO A 98 -10.75 -4.84 31.38
N TYR A 99 -9.89 -3.83 31.43
CA TYR A 99 -9.89 -2.72 32.38
C TYR A 99 -9.52 -1.41 31.66
N LEU A 100 -9.72 -0.27 32.33
CA LEU A 100 -9.26 1.03 31.83
C LEU A 100 -7.74 1.10 31.83
N SER A 101 -7.10 1.02 30.66
CA SER A 101 -5.63 1.04 30.58
C SER A 101 -5.07 2.39 31.01
N SER A 102 -4.06 2.38 31.88
CA SER A 102 -3.32 3.58 32.23
C SER A 102 -2.55 4.17 31.06
N ASP A 103 -2.32 3.43 29.97
CA ASP A 103 -1.44 3.89 28.89
C ASP A 103 -2.03 5.08 28.13
N TYR A 104 -3.36 5.20 28.10
CA TYR A 104 -4.07 6.21 27.30
C TYR A 104 -5.31 6.81 27.98
N THR A 105 -5.68 6.38 29.20
CA THR A 105 -6.91 6.86 29.85
C THR A 105 -6.69 8.16 30.65
N THR A 106 -7.61 9.12 30.45
CA THR A 106 -7.82 10.30 31.29
C THR A 106 -9.13 10.14 32.06
N THR A 107 -9.10 10.39 33.38
CA THR A 107 -10.30 10.29 34.23
C THR A 107 -11.29 11.43 33.94
N PRO A 108 -12.57 11.31 34.34
CA PRO A 108 -13.56 12.38 34.18
C PRO A 108 -13.14 13.71 34.84
N GLU A 109 -12.30 13.65 35.87
CA GLU A 109 -11.74 14.81 36.57
C GLU A 109 -10.56 15.46 35.82
N GLY A 110 -10.15 14.90 34.66
CA GLY A 110 -9.06 15.42 33.83
C GLY A 110 -7.67 14.91 34.20
N ASN A 111 -7.55 13.92 35.09
CA ASN A 111 -6.27 13.38 35.53
C ASN A 111 -5.84 12.18 34.68
N TYR A 112 -4.54 12.01 34.46
CA TYR A 112 -4.05 10.78 33.83
C TYR A 112 -4.17 9.59 34.77
N MET A 113 -4.77 8.51 34.26
CA MET A 113 -4.98 7.28 35.00
C MET A 113 -3.64 6.65 35.41
N THR A 114 -3.56 6.18 36.66
CA THR A 114 -2.42 5.37 37.14
C THR A 114 -2.66 3.89 36.86
N SER A 115 -1.60 3.08 36.76
CA SER A 115 -1.76 1.64 36.47
C SER A 115 -2.53 0.89 37.55
N ALA A 116 -2.40 1.28 38.82
CA ALA A 116 -3.15 0.68 39.92
C ALA A 116 -4.65 1.01 39.85
N ASP A 117 -4.98 2.29 39.64
CA ASP A 117 -6.38 2.72 39.51
C ASP A 117 -7.05 2.09 38.29
N GLY A 118 -6.37 2.11 37.13
CA GLY A 118 -6.85 1.51 35.89
C GLY A 118 -7.17 0.02 36.03
N ARG A 119 -6.23 -0.78 36.56
CA ARG A 119 -6.42 -2.22 36.79
C ARG A 119 -7.52 -2.56 37.79
N SER A 120 -7.83 -1.66 38.72
CA SER A 120 -8.93 -1.85 39.68
C SER A 120 -10.32 -1.70 39.05
N ARG A 121 -10.41 -1.11 37.85
CA ARG A 121 -11.64 -0.80 37.13
C ARG A 121 -11.87 -1.78 35.98
N LEU A 122 -12.28 -3.00 36.32
CA LEU A 122 -12.70 -4.01 35.35
C LEU A 122 -13.96 -3.55 34.61
N LEU A 123 -13.90 -3.52 33.28
CA LEU A 123 -14.99 -3.03 32.43
C LEU A 123 -16.24 -3.91 32.56
N TYR A 124 -16.06 -5.22 32.79
CA TYR A 124 -17.16 -6.15 33.02
C TYR A 124 -17.92 -5.90 34.34
N ASN A 125 -17.38 -5.06 35.24
CA ASN A 125 -18.05 -4.60 36.46
C ASN A 125 -18.65 -3.19 36.35
N MET A 126 -18.55 -2.55 35.17
CA MET A 126 -19.02 -1.19 34.94
C MET A 126 -20.15 -1.19 33.90
N PRO A 127 -21.30 -0.52 34.15
CA PRO A 127 -22.27 -0.28 33.09
C PRO A 127 -21.69 0.69 32.06
N TYR A 128 -22.11 0.59 30.80
CA TYR A 128 -21.51 1.35 29.70
C TYR A 128 -21.54 2.86 29.92
N ASP A 129 -22.63 3.41 30.46
CA ASP A 129 -22.75 4.85 30.77
C ASP A 129 -21.69 5.34 31.77
N SER A 130 -21.09 4.45 32.56
CA SER A 130 -19.95 4.76 33.42
C SER A 130 -18.62 4.65 32.67
N ILE A 131 -18.49 3.69 31.75
CA ILE A 131 -17.30 3.53 30.90
C ILE A 131 -17.15 4.73 29.96
N ALA A 132 -18.24 5.19 29.35
CA ALA A 132 -18.26 6.29 28.38
C ALA A 132 -17.86 7.67 28.96
N LYS A 133 -17.67 7.78 30.28
CA LYS A 133 -17.20 9.02 30.93
C LYS A 133 -15.69 9.21 30.86
N TYR A 134 -14.94 8.15 30.55
CA TYR A 134 -13.49 8.19 30.48
C TYR A 134 -13.04 8.57 29.08
N ASP A 135 -12.09 9.50 29.00
CA ASP A 135 -11.40 9.78 27.75
C ASP A 135 -10.25 8.79 27.57
N VAL A 136 -10.08 8.28 26.35
CA VAL A 136 -9.04 7.32 25.96
C VAL A 136 -8.15 7.84 24.83
N GLY A 137 -8.19 9.15 24.56
CA GLY A 137 -7.54 9.72 23.39
C GLY A 137 -6.69 10.97 23.63
N LEU A 138 -6.86 11.68 24.75
CA LEU A 138 -6.07 12.88 25.06
C LEU A 138 -4.71 12.58 25.68
N LYS A 139 -4.61 11.54 26.52
CA LYS A 139 -3.34 11.20 27.20
C LYS A 139 -2.29 10.80 26.16
N PRO A 140 -1.13 11.47 26.06
CA PRO A 140 -0.08 11.14 25.10
C PRO A 140 0.37 9.68 25.21
N SER A 141 0.57 9.02 24.07
CA SER A 141 1.08 7.65 24.03
C SER A 141 2.60 7.64 24.18
N ALA A 142 3.12 6.80 25.09
CA ALA A 142 4.55 6.51 25.17
C ALA A 142 5.01 5.52 24.08
N THR A 143 4.08 4.75 23.51
CA THR A 143 4.36 3.70 22.52
C THR A 143 4.30 4.23 21.09
N PHE A 144 3.37 5.13 20.80
CA PHE A 144 3.08 5.61 19.46
C PHE A 144 3.35 7.12 19.35
N SER A 145 4.57 7.48 18.97
CA SER A 145 5.00 8.88 18.87
C SER A 145 4.26 9.68 17.79
N GLN A 146 3.74 9.03 16.75
CA GLN A 146 2.98 9.67 15.68
C GLN A 146 1.48 9.80 15.99
N ARG A 147 1.01 9.19 17.08
CA ARG A 147 -0.40 9.16 17.42
C ARG A 147 -0.88 10.54 17.82
N GLN A 148 -1.90 11.04 17.13
CA GLN A 148 -2.53 12.31 17.49
C GLN A 148 -3.37 12.17 18.75
N ASN A 149 -3.32 13.18 19.63
CA ASN A 149 -4.13 13.24 20.85
C ASN A 149 -5.46 13.92 20.54
N ILE A 150 -6.53 13.12 20.47
CA ILE A 150 -7.87 13.57 20.09
C ILE A 150 -8.83 13.00 21.12
N ALA A 151 -9.71 13.83 21.67
CA ALA A 151 -10.70 13.35 22.63
C ALA A 151 -11.54 12.21 22.04
N ALA A 152 -11.63 11.11 22.76
CA ALA A 152 -12.34 9.91 22.33
C ALA A 152 -12.74 9.05 23.53
N ILE A 153 -13.78 8.23 23.36
CA ILE A 153 -14.26 7.30 24.38
C ILE A 153 -14.12 5.86 23.90
N ILE A 154 -14.23 4.90 24.82
CA ILE A 154 -14.44 3.48 24.47
C ILE A 154 -15.86 3.37 23.87
N PRO A 155 -16.03 3.04 22.58
CA PRO A 155 -17.34 2.99 21.97
C PRO A 155 -18.03 1.64 22.22
N ARG A 156 -19.37 1.61 22.18
CA ARG A 156 -20.08 0.35 21.91
C ARG A 156 -19.84 -0.06 20.47
N LEU A 157 -19.73 -1.36 20.23
CA LEU A 157 -19.58 -1.91 18.88
C LEU A 157 -20.75 -1.48 17.97
N VAL A 158 -21.97 -1.42 18.53
CA VAL A 158 -23.19 -1.01 17.81
C VAL A 158 -23.07 0.41 17.24
N ASP A 159 -22.53 1.35 18.02
CA ASP A 159 -22.36 2.75 17.63
C ASP A 159 -21.20 2.90 16.65
N LEU A 160 -20.11 2.16 16.90
CA LEU A 160 -18.94 2.17 16.02
C LEU A 160 -19.32 1.70 14.62
N ILE A 161 -20.05 0.58 14.49
CA ILE A 161 -20.47 0.06 13.18
C ILE A 161 -21.33 1.07 12.43
N ASP A 162 -22.31 1.70 13.09
CA ASP A 162 -23.16 2.70 12.44
C ASP A 162 -22.34 3.87 11.89
N GLU A 163 -21.43 4.41 12.71
CA GLU A 163 -20.60 5.56 12.35
C GLU A 163 -19.63 5.24 11.20
N VAL A 164 -19.03 4.06 11.19
CA VAL A 164 -18.05 3.68 10.16
C VAL A 164 -18.73 3.25 8.85
N GLU A 165 -19.89 2.61 8.89
CA GLU A 165 -20.66 2.28 7.69
C GLU A 165 -21.18 3.54 7.00
N ILE A 166 -21.72 4.50 7.77
CA ILE A 166 -22.13 5.81 7.24
C ILE A 166 -20.93 6.54 6.62
N TYR A 167 -19.81 6.57 7.33
CA TYR A 167 -18.62 7.28 6.86
C TYR A 167 -18.01 6.60 5.61
N ALA A 168 -17.86 5.27 5.61
CA ALA A 168 -17.34 4.52 4.46
C ALA A 168 -18.23 4.72 3.23
N ALA A 169 -19.56 4.67 3.39
CA ALA A 169 -20.50 4.95 2.31
C ALA A 169 -20.33 6.37 1.74
N SER A 170 -20.11 7.38 2.60
CA SER A 170 -19.82 8.76 2.16
C SER A 170 -18.53 8.90 1.35
N LYS A 171 -17.62 7.92 1.45
CA LYS A 171 -16.36 7.84 0.71
C LYS A 171 -16.42 6.87 -0.48
N GLY A 172 -17.60 6.31 -0.77
CA GLY A 172 -17.76 5.27 -1.80
C GLY A 172 -17.01 3.97 -1.49
N LYS A 173 -16.69 3.71 -0.22
CA LYS A 173 -15.97 2.53 0.23
C LYS A 173 -16.91 1.53 0.91
N VAL A 174 -16.52 0.25 0.84
CA VAL A 174 -17.09 -0.82 1.66
C VAL A 174 -15.94 -1.44 2.42
N MET A 175 -16.05 -1.48 3.75
CA MET A 175 -15.00 -2.00 4.63
C MET A 175 -15.29 -3.45 5.04
N PHE A 176 -14.24 -4.20 5.31
CA PHE A 176 -14.30 -5.48 6.01
C PHE A 176 -13.96 -5.28 7.48
N PHE A 177 -14.32 -6.24 8.32
CA PHE A 177 -14.06 -6.20 9.76
C PHE A 177 -13.28 -7.43 10.20
N ASP A 178 -12.28 -7.24 11.05
CA ASP A 178 -11.58 -8.28 11.79
C ASP A 178 -11.76 -7.96 13.28
N MET A 179 -12.49 -8.80 14.03
CA MET A 179 -12.89 -8.46 15.40
C MET A 179 -12.47 -9.51 16.42
N GLU A 180 -11.71 -9.11 17.44
CA GLU A 180 -11.15 -10.03 18.43
C GLU A 180 -12.14 -10.29 19.56
N ILE A 181 -12.47 -11.56 19.81
CA ILE A 181 -13.05 -11.95 21.09
C ILE A 181 -11.91 -12.16 22.08
N LYS A 182 -11.72 -11.17 22.97
CA LYS A 182 -10.70 -11.20 24.03
C LYS A 182 -11.16 -12.03 25.24
N SER A 183 -11.05 -13.35 25.12
CA SER A 183 -11.38 -14.29 26.22
C SER A 183 -10.19 -15.12 26.69
N THR A 184 -10.23 -15.54 27.96
CA THR A 184 -9.31 -16.52 28.55
C THR A 184 -10.04 -17.36 29.59
N ALA A 185 -9.59 -18.60 29.83
CA ALA A 185 -10.26 -19.47 30.81
C ALA A 185 -10.28 -18.89 32.23
N VAL A 186 -9.22 -18.18 32.63
CA VAL A 186 -9.14 -17.52 33.94
C VAL A 186 -9.96 -16.23 34.02
N GLY A 187 -10.33 -15.65 32.88
CA GLY A 187 -11.12 -14.42 32.80
C GLY A 187 -12.63 -14.66 32.81
N ASP A 188 -13.08 -15.91 32.64
CA ASP A 188 -14.49 -16.24 32.61
C ASP A 188 -15.19 -15.82 33.92
N ASN A 189 -16.29 -15.06 33.79
CA ASN A 189 -17.06 -14.47 34.88
C ASN A 189 -16.28 -13.51 35.80
N VAL A 190 -15.07 -13.10 35.39
CA VAL A 190 -14.23 -12.13 36.12
C VAL A 190 -13.98 -10.90 35.24
N ASN A 191 -13.36 -11.12 34.08
CA ASN A 191 -12.98 -10.08 33.12
C ASN A 191 -13.97 -9.94 31.96
N HIS A 192 -14.72 -11.00 31.69
CA HIS A 192 -15.69 -11.13 30.60
C HIS A 192 -16.68 -12.27 30.95
N PRO A 193 -17.84 -12.38 30.29
CA PRO A 193 -18.74 -13.52 30.50
C PRO A 193 -18.12 -14.84 30.01
N GLN A 194 -18.83 -15.94 30.20
CA GLN A 194 -18.53 -17.21 29.55
C GLN A 194 -18.49 -17.05 28.02
N VAL A 195 -17.64 -17.83 27.35
CA VAL A 195 -17.35 -17.68 25.92
C VAL A 195 -18.59 -17.81 25.02
N GLN A 196 -19.60 -18.60 25.43
CA GLN A 196 -20.87 -18.73 24.70
C GLN A 196 -21.65 -17.41 24.72
N GLU A 197 -21.84 -16.84 25.91
CA GLU A 197 -22.54 -15.56 26.06
C GLU A 197 -21.79 -14.43 25.37
N PHE A 198 -20.45 -14.40 25.47
CA PHE A 198 -19.64 -13.43 24.75
C PHE A 198 -19.89 -13.53 23.23
N ALA A 199 -19.72 -14.72 22.66
CA ALA A 199 -19.93 -14.94 21.24
C ALA A 199 -21.37 -14.58 20.80
N ASP A 200 -22.39 -14.98 21.55
CA ASP A 200 -23.79 -14.68 21.23
C ASP A 200 -24.08 -13.17 21.23
N LEU A 201 -23.53 -12.43 22.19
CA LEU A 201 -23.67 -10.96 22.24
C LEU A 201 -23.02 -10.29 21.02
N VAL A 202 -21.83 -10.75 20.60
CA VAL A 202 -21.15 -10.24 19.39
C VAL A 202 -21.97 -10.57 18.14
N VAL A 203 -22.37 -11.83 17.97
CA VAL A 203 -23.13 -12.28 16.79
C VAL A 203 -24.49 -11.58 16.69
N ALA A 204 -25.15 -11.30 17.81
CA ALA A 204 -26.38 -10.52 17.83
C ALA A 204 -26.17 -9.12 17.22
N VAL A 205 -25.06 -8.45 17.55
CA VAL A 205 -24.71 -7.14 16.95
C VAL A 205 -24.44 -7.29 15.45
N LEU A 206 -23.63 -8.27 15.03
CA LEU A 206 -23.30 -8.48 13.61
C LEU A 206 -24.55 -8.79 12.76
N THR A 207 -25.48 -9.57 13.32
CA THR A 207 -26.76 -9.91 12.69
C THR A 207 -27.63 -8.67 12.53
N ALA A 208 -27.80 -7.90 13.61
CA ALA A 208 -28.62 -6.70 13.61
C ALA A 208 -28.08 -5.62 12.66
N LYS A 209 -26.75 -5.54 12.50
CA LYS A 209 -26.09 -4.61 11.59
C LYS A 209 -25.94 -5.13 10.15
N ASN A 210 -26.31 -6.39 9.89
CA ASN A 210 -26.18 -7.03 8.58
C ASN A 210 -24.75 -6.92 8.01
N ILE A 211 -23.75 -7.25 8.82
CA ILE A 211 -22.33 -7.23 8.42
C ILE A 211 -21.64 -8.59 8.50
N ILE A 212 -22.37 -9.67 8.84
CA ILE A 212 -21.83 -11.02 8.98
C ILE A 212 -20.95 -11.43 7.79
N GLY A 213 -21.42 -11.23 6.55
CA GLY A 213 -20.66 -11.64 5.36
C GLY A 213 -19.41 -10.82 5.08
N ARG A 214 -19.13 -9.77 5.87
CA ARG A 214 -17.92 -8.94 5.81
C ARG A 214 -17.09 -8.98 7.10
N THR A 215 -17.38 -9.89 8.02
CA THR A 215 -16.72 -9.98 9.31
C THR A 215 -15.94 -11.28 9.47
N ILE A 216 -14.69 -11.16 9.92
CA ILE A 216 -13.90 -12.24 10.50
C ILE A 216 -13.96 -12.08 12.02
N LEU A 217 -14.23 -13.17 12.73
CA LEU A 217 -14.03 -13.22 14.19
C LEU A 217 -12.72 -13.94 14.49
N HIS A 218 -11.81 -13.28 15.20
CA HIS A 218 -10.53 -13.83 15.61
C HIS A 218 -10.42 -14.00 17.12
N SER A 219 -9.63 -14.98 17.57
CA SER A 219 -9.30 -15.15 19.00
C SER A 219 -8.05 -15.99 19.20
N PHE A 220 -7.31 -15.75 20.29
CA PHE A 220 -6.28 -16.67 20.80
C PHE A 220 -6.89 -17.89 21.50
N ASP A 221 -8.13 -17.75 21.99
CA ASP A 221 -8.86 -18.77 22.73
C ASP A 221 -9.65 -19.65 21.76
N VAL A 222 -9.37 -20.95 21.77
CA VAL A 222 -10.07 -21.90 20.88
C VAL A 222 -11.55 -22.07 21.23
N ARG A 223 -11.95 -21.77 22.47
CA ARG A 223 -13.28 -22.06 22.99
C ARG A 223 -14.38 -21.24 22.29
N PRO A 224 -14.27 -19.90 22.13
CA PRO A 224 -15.24 -19.14 21.33
C PRO A 224 -15.23 -19.57 19.86
N LEU A 225 -14.07 -19.86 19.27
CA LEU A 225 -13.98 -20.29 17.86
C LEU A 225 -14.74 -21.61 17.63
N LYS A 226 -14.56 -22.60 18.51
CA LYS A 226 -15.30 -23.88 18.47
C LYS A 226 -16.80 -23.69 18.63
N TYR A 227 -17.21 -22.78 19.50
CA TYR A 227 -18.62 -22.48 19.71
C TYR A 227 -19.24 -21.83 18.47
N ILE A 228 -18.58 -20.81 17.91
CA ILE A 228 -19.05 -20.08 16.72
C ILE A 228 -19.09 -20.99 15.50
N HIS A 229 -18.06 -21.81 15.28
CA HIS A 229 -18.04 -22.77 14.16
C HIS A 229 -19.27 -23.70 14.17
N ARG A 230 -19.72 -24.11 15.35
CA ARG A 230 -20.89 -24.99 15.52
C ARG A 230 -22.23 -24.25 15.41
N GLN A 231 -22.35 -23.05 15.98
CA GLN A 231 -23.63 -22.35 16.10
C GLN A 231 -23.88 -21.37 14.94
N TYR A 232 -22.82 -20.81 14.37
CA TYR A 232 -22.85 -19.75 13.36
C TYR A 232 -21.84 -20.02 12.23
N PRO A 233 -21.96 -21.16 11.51
CA PRO A 233 -20.98 -21.61 10.53
C PRO A 233 -20.79 -20.67 9.32
N GLN A 234 -21.67 -19.69 9.13
CA GLN A 234 -21.55 -18.65 8.11
C GLN A 234 -20.50 -17.58 8.43
N ILE A 235 -20.06 -17.47 9.69
CA ILE A 235 -19.08 -16.47 10.13
C ILE A 235 -17.68 -16.99 9.85
N LYS A 236 -16.85 -16.15 9.22
CA LYS A 236 -15.45 -16.49 8.97
C LYS A 236 -14.66 -16.45 10.27
N LEU A 237 -13.80 -17.45 10.46
CA LEU A 237 -13.02 -17.60 11.69
C LEU A 237 -11.52 -17.49 11.44
N SER A 238 -10.83 -16.81 12.36
CA SER A 238 -9.39 -16.65 12.35
C SER A 238 -8.78 -17.12 13.67
N TYR A 239 -7.81 -18.01 13.62
CA TYR A 239 -7.12 -18.50 14.82
C TYR A 239 -5.82 -17.73 15.06
N LEU A 240 -5.74 -16.99 16.17
CA LEU A 240 -4.57 -16.19 16.51
C LEU A 240 -3.44 -17.04 17.12
N ALA A 241 -2.21 -16.67 16.79
CA ALA A 241 -1.00 -17.28 17.30
C ALA A 241 0.11 -16.23 17.50
N THR A 242 0.87 -16.39 18.58
CA THR A 242 2.05 -15.57 18.88
C THR A 242 3.31 -16.28 18.36
N SER A 243 4.46 -15.61 18.43
CA SER A 243 5.75 -16.23 18.09
C SER A 243 6.03 -17.53 18.85
N SER A 244 5.52 -17.69 20.07
CA SER A 244 5.78 -18.88 20.90
C SER A 244 5.04 -20.14 20.45
N ASN A 245 3.95 -20.01 19.68
CA ASN A 245 3.13 -21.16 19.29
C ASN A 245 2.80 -21.22 17.79
N ALA A 246 3.09 -20.17 17.02
CA ALA A 246 2.67 -20.10 15.63
C ALA A 246 3.32 -21.16 14.73
N ALA A 247 4.57 -21.53 15.00
CA ALA A 247 5.29 -22.60 14.27
C ALA A 247 4.64 -23.98 14.44
N ASN A 248 3.86 -24.20 15.50
CA ASN A 248 3.18 -25.46 15.80
C ASN A 248 1.77 -25.52 15.20
N TYR A 249 1.54 -24.87 14.06
CA TYR A 249 0.22 -24.70 13.44
C TYR A 249 -0.56 -26.01 13.25
N ASN A 250 0.10 -27.13 12.95
CA ASN A 250 -0.57 -28.44 12.85
C ASN A 250 -1.22 -28.89 14.16
N SER A 251 -0.49 -28.79 15.28
CA SER A 251 -1.01 -29.13 16.61
C SER A 251 -2.13 -28.17 17.02
N ARG A 252 -2.00 -26.90 16.67
CA ARG A 252 -3.02 -25.87 16.91
C ARG A 252 -4.32 -26.16 16.15
N PHE A 253 -4.25 -26.53 14.87
CA PHE A 253 -5.45 -26.90 14.11
C PHE A 253 -6.10 -28.19 14.63
N GLN A 254 -5.30 -29.14 15.14
CA GLN A 254 -5.82 -30.32 15.85
C GLN A 254 -6.53 -29.93 17.15
N GLU A 255 -5.95 -29.03 17.94
CA GLU A 255 -6.58 -28.50 19.15
C GLU A 255 -7.90 -27.80 18.83
N LEU A 256 -7.93 -26.99 17.77
CA LEU A 256 -9.13 -26.29 17.30
C LEU A 256 -10.21 -27.27 16.81
N GLY A 257 -9.82 -28.37 16.16
CA GLY A 257 -10.71 -29.45 15.72
C GLY A 257 -11.38 -29.20 14.37
N PHE A 258 -11.02 -28.14 13.65
CA PHE A 258 -11.44 -27.83 12.29
C PHE A 258 -10.41 -26.89 11.63
N ASP A 259 -10.47 -26.76 10.29
CA ASP A 259 -9.64 -25.82 9.54
C ASP A 259 -10.32 -24.43 9.53
N PRO A 260 -9.71 -23.40 10.15
CA PRO A 260 -10.27 -22.05 10.14
C PRO A 260 -10.10 -21.40 8.77
N ASP A 261 -10.91 -20.38 8.44
CA ASP A 261 -10.71 -19.60 7.21
C ASP A 261 -9.34 -18.92 7.19
N TYR A 262 -8.90 -18.45 8.36
CA TYR A 262 -7.65 -17.73 8.54
C TYR A 262 -6.81 -18.25 9.71
N TYR A 263 -5.49 -18.15 9.56
CA TYR A 263 -4.53 -18.29 10.63
C TYR A 263 -3.76 -16.98 10.77
N CYS A 264 -3.92 -16.31 11.90
CA CYS A 264 -3.36 -14.97 12.13
C CYS A 264 -2.17 -15.06 13.08
N ALA A 265 -0.96 -15.02 12.54
CA ALA A 265 0.27 -15.30 13.27
C ALA A 265 1.14 -14.05 13.45
N GLN A 266 1.91 -14.03 14.53
CA GLN A 266 2.90 -12.97 14.72
C GLN A 266 3.92 -12.99 13.57
N TYR A 267 4.16 -11.84 12.94
CA TYR A 267 4.84 -11.77 11.65
C TYR A 267 6.27 -12.32 11.65
N THR A 268 6.97 -12.23 12.78
CA THR A 268 8.39 -12.60 12.92
C THR A 268 8.66 -14.09 12.74
N VAL A 269 7.63 -14.93 12.81
CA VAL A 269 7.76 -16.40 12.71
C VAL A 269 7.02 -16.99 11.51
N ILE A 270 6.48 -16.15 10.63
CA ILE A 270 5.82 -16.61 9.41
C ILE A 270 6.90 -16.97 8.37
N THR A 271 6.75 -18.15 7.78
CA THR A 271 7.65 -18.66 6.74
C THR A 271 6.87 -19.04 5.49
N ALA A 272 7.52 -19.06 4.33
CA ALA A 272 6.91 -19.53 3.08
C ALA A 272 6.37 -20.97 3.21
N GLN A 273 7.04 -21.82 4.00
CA GLN A 273 6.57 -23.18 4.30
C GLN A 273 5.26 -23.18 5.08
N MET A 274 5.12 -22.32 6.10
CA MET A 274 3.87 -22.18 6.86
C MET A 274 2.73 -21.71 5.93
N VAL A 275 2.99 -20.70 5.09
CA VAL A 275 2.01 -20.18 4.15
C VAL A 275 1.58 -21.26 3.16
N ALA A 276 2.53 -21.99 2.57
CA ALA A 276 2.22 -23.09 1.65
C ALA A 276 1.42 -24.22 2.31
N ALA A 277 1.79 -24.60 3.55
CA ALA A 277 1.09 -25.64 4.30
C ALA A 277 -0.35 -25.23 4.67
N CYS A 278 -0.57 -23.98 5.06
CA CYS A 278 -1.91 -23.44 5.32
C CYS A 278 -2.73 -23.37 4.02
N LYS A 279 -2.13 -22.86 2.94
CA LYS A 279 -2.79 -22.77 1.62
C LYS A 279 -3.24 -24.13 1.09
N ALA A 280 -2.46 -25.19 1.30
CA ALA A 280 -2.82 -26.56 0.93
C ALA A 280 -4.09 -27.09 1.64
N ARG A 281 -4.45 -26.48 2.77
CA ARG A 281 -5.67 -26.76 3.55
C ARG A 281 -6.76 -25.70 3.34
N ASN A 282 -6.59 -24.83 2.36
CA ASN A 282 -7.47 -23.68 2.11
C ASN A 282 -7.54 -22.68 3.30
N ILE A 283 -6.49 -22.64 4.12
CA ILE A 283 -6.35 -21.70 5.23
C ILE A 283 -5.49 -20.51 4.76
N LYS A 284 -6.01 -19.29 4.91
CA LYS A 284 -5.30 -18.06 4.57
C LYS A 284 -4.43 -17.58 5.74
N VAL A 285 -3.22 -17.10 5.50
CA VAL A 285 -2.35 -16.59 6.57
C VAL A 285 -2.44 -15.06 6.65
N LEU A 286 -2.74 -14.53 7.83
CA LEU A 286 -2.65 -13.10 8.15
C LEU A 286 -1.45 -12.86 9.08
N ALA A 287 -0.76 -11.74 8.91
CA ALA A 287 0.41 -11.41 9.72
C ALA A 287 0.15 -10.20 10.63
N TRP A 288 0.45 -10.31 11.92
CA TRP A 288 0.29 -9.21 12.89
C TRP A 288 1.54 -9.03 13.79
N THR A 289 1.80 -7.87 14.39
CA THR A 289 1.47 -6.54 13.87
C THR A 289 2.68 -6.05 13.05
N VAL A 290 2.47 -5.75 11.77
CA VAL A 290 3.56 -5.44 10.82
C VAL A 290 3.69 -3.94 10.64
N ASN A 291 4.75 -3.34 11.19
CA ASN A 291 4.88 -1.88 11.30
C ASN A 291 6.00 -1.28 10.42
N SER A 292 6.49 -2.02 9.42
CA SER A 292 7.44 -1.50 8.44
C SER A 292 7.09 -1.92 7.01
N ALA A 293 7.25 -1.01 6.05
CA ALA A 293 6.97 -1.29 4.64
C ALA A 293 7.79 -2.47 4.09
N ALA A 294 9.07 -2.56 4.50
CA ALA A 294 9.94 -3.67 4.13
C ALA A 294 9.38 -5.04 4.57
N GLN A 295 8.87 -5.14 5.80
CA GLN A 295 8.28 -6.38 6.31
C GLN A 295 6.94 -6.68 5.64
N VAL A 296 6.09 -5.67 5.38
CA VAL A 296 4.84 -5.89 4.64
C VAL A 296 5.15 -6.49 3.27
N ASN A 297 6.13 -5.96 2.57
CA ASN A 297 6.55 -6.44 1.27
C ASN A 297 7.16 -7.84 1.30
N GLN A 298 8.00 -8.14 2.29
CA GLN A 298 8.55 -9.48 2.50
C GLN A 298 7.44 -10.53 2.76
N LEU A 299 6.46 -10.19 3.60
CA LEU A 299 5.36 -11.11 3.91
C LEU A 299 4.46 -11.32 2.69
N LYS A 300 4.21 -10.25 1.92
CA LYS A 300 3.46 -10.32 0.67
C LYS A 300 4.16 -11.22 -0.36
N SER A 301 5.49 -11.16 -0.49
CA SER A 301 6.24 -11.98 -1.45
C SER A 301 6.20 -13.48 -1.13
N ILE A 302 6.09 -13.86 0.15
CA ILE A 302 5.91 -15.26 0.57
C ILE A 302 4.43 -15.70 0.57
N GLY A 303 3.50 -14.83 0.14
CA GLY A 303 2.11 -15.17 -0.15
C GLY A 303 1.14 -15.08 1.02
N VAL A 304 1.41 -14.28 2.05
CA VAL A 304 0.38 -14.01 3.08
C VAL A 304 -0.85 -13.34 2.45
N ALA A 305 -2.03 -13.67 2.97
CA ALA A 305 -3.31 -13.14 2.49
C ALA A 305 -3.65 -11.75 3.06
N GLY A 306 -2.82 -11.24 3.97
CA GLY A 306 -3.03 -9.93 4.57
C GLY A 306 -2.08 -9.63 5.72
N ILE A 307 -2.11 -8.38 6.16
CA ILE A 307 -1.34 -7.84 7.28
C ILE A 307 -2.25 -7.03 8.18
N VAL A 308 -1.91 -7.00 9.46
CA VAL A 308 -2.49 -6.14 10.50
C VAL A 308 -1.40 -5.18 10.94
N THR A 309 -1.64 -3.86 10.87
CA THR A 309 -0.62 -2.82 11.10
C THR A 309 -1.12 -1.67 11.96
N ASP A 310 -0.27 -1.17 12.87
CA ASP A 310 -0.53 0.05 13.63
C ASP A 310 -0.44 1.31 12.75
N TYR A 311 0.31 1.22 11.66
CA TYR A 311 0.62 2.33 10.74
C TYR A 311 0.02 2.04 9.37
N PRO A 312 -1.32 2.11 9.22
CA PRO A 312 -1.96 1.82 7.96
C PRO A 312 -1.59 2.80 6.83
N ASN A 313 -0.92 3.91 7.17
CA ASN A 313 -0.38 4.89 6.24
C ASN A 313 1.01 4.52 5.68
N LEU A 314 1.59 3.37 6.06
CA LEU A 314 2.84 2.89 5.50
C LEU A 314 2.74 2.92 3.98
N SER A 315 3.64 3.69 3.34
CA SER A 315 3.81 3.63 1.91
C SER A 315 4.23 2.20 1.60
N MET A 316 3.33 1.47 0.96
CA MET A 316 3.74 0.27 0.25
C MET A 316 4.67 0.79 -0.84
N VAL A 317 5.99 0.76 -0.58
CA VAL A 317 6.95 0.73 -1.67
C VAL A 317 6.42 -0.41 -2.52
N ALA A 318 5.96 -0.13 -3.72
CA ALA A 318 5.59 -1.18 -4.64
C ALA A 318 6.82 -2.06 -4.75
N THR A 319 6.86 -3.19 -4.02
CA THR A 319 7.75 -4.27 -4.41
C THR A 319 7.19 -4.73 -5.73
N ALA A 320 7.74 -4.16 -6.78
CA ALA A 320 7.68 -4.61 -8.14
C ALA A 320 8.22 -6.05 -8.20
N THR A 321 7.45 -6.99 -7.68
CA THR A 321 7.48 -8.37 -8.10
C THR A 321 6.23 -8.52 -8.94
N GLY A 322 6.42 -8.39 -10.25
CA GLY A 322 5.35 -8.17 -11.22
C GLY A 322 5.71 -6.99 -12.12
N TYR A 323 5.59 -7.21 -13.43
CA TYR A 323 5.80 -6.23 -14.49
C TYR A 323 5.37 -4.83 -14.05
N GLN A 324 6.34 -3.93 -14.02
CA GLN A 324 6.07 -2.51 -13.81
C GLN A 324 5.22 -1.97 -14.95
N ASP A 325 4.71 -0.75 -14.77
CA ASP A 325 3.88 -0.07 -15.75
C ASP A 325 4.66 0.22 -17.05
N THR A 326 4.76 -0.76 -17.96
CA THR A 326 5.57 -0.72 -19.20
C THR A 326 4.93 0.12 -20.31
N LYS A 327 4.28 1.24 -19.92
CA LYS A 327 3.65 2.19 -20.85
C LYS A 327 4.67 2.98 -21.66
N VAL A 328 5.89 3.07 -21.15
CA VAL A 328 7.04 3.67 -21.84
C VAL A 328 8.14 2.62 -21.93
N ILE A 329 8.64 2.39 -23.14
CA ILE A 329 9.79 1.52 -23.39
C ILE A 329 10.91 2.30 -24.07
N ILE A 330 12.14 1.95 -23.75
CA ILE A 330 13.36 2.47 -24.37
C ILE A 330 13.51 1.78 -25.73
N THR A 331 13.62 2.57 -26.79
CA THR A 331 13.72 2.04 -28.17
C THR A 331 14.99 2.46 -28.90
N GLY A 332 15.79 3.35 -28.31
CA GLY A 332 17.09 3.77 -28.85
C GLY A 332 17.78 4.78 -27.95
N TYR A 333 19.07 5.00 -28.16
CA TYR A 333 19.87 5.97 -27.43
C TYR A 333 21.11 6.37 -28.24
N MET A 334 21.64 7.57 -28.02
CA MET A 334 22.81 8.11 -28.74
C MET A 334 23.93 8.48 -27.78
N PRO A 335 24.90 7.59 -27.49
CA PRO A 335 25.91 7.80 -26.45
C PRO A 335 27.26 8.36 -26.92
N ASN A 336 27.48 8.46 -28.24
CA ASN A 336 28.73 8.96 -28.81
C ASN A 336 28.46 9.57 -30.21
N PRO A 337 27.86 10.77 -30.26
CA PRO A 337 27.53 11.43 -31.51
C PRO A 337 28.80 11.80 -32.29
N ASN A 338 28.75 11.68 -33.61
CA ASN A 338 29.91 11.97 -34.45
C ASN A 338 30.25 13.47 -34.45
N GLY A 339 31.47 13.81 -34.03
CA GLY A 339 31.96 15.19 -34.01
C GLY A 339 32.06 15.71 -32.59
N ASP A 340 31.22 16.69 -32.24
CA ASP A 340 31.16 17.23 -30.87
C ASP A 340 30.11 16.50 -30.03
N ASP A 341 30.45 16.25 -28.76
CA ASP A 341 29.57 15.61 -27.78
C ASP A 341 28.63 16.64 -27.09
N PHE A 342 28.59 17.88 -27.57
CA PHE A 342 27.92 18.96 -26.87
C PHE A 342 26.42 19.00 -27.16
N SER A 343 25.63 18.42 -26.27
CA SER A 343 24.16 18.45 -26.34
C SER A 343 23.57 17.70 -27.55
N HIS A 344 24.26 16.66 -28.03
CA HIS A 344 23.84 15.85 -29.18
C HIS A 344 23.23 14.49 -28.80
N GLU A 345 23.45 14.04 -27.58
CA GLU A 345 22.96 12.75 -27.06
C GLU A 345 21.49 12.80 -26.69
N TYR A 346 20.83 11.66 -26.79
CA TYR A 346 19.43 11.52 -26.45
C TYR A 346 19.06 10.08 -26.12
N VAL A 347 17.89 9.95 -25.52
CA VAL A 347 17.16 8.69 -25.34
C VAL A 347 15.89 8.77 -26.17
N GLN A 348 15.67 7.76 -27.00
CA GLN A 348 14.44 7.57 -27.75
C GLN A 348 13.53 6.57 -27.03
N MET A 349 12.29 6.98 -26.79
CA MET A 349 11.28 6.16 -26.14
C MET A 349 10.05 6.04 -27.00
N LYS A 350 9.26 5.00 -26.73
CA LYS A 350 7.98 4.78 -27.37
C LYS A 350 6.92 4.52 -26.31
N ALA A 351 5.77 5.17 -26.46
CA ALA A 351 4.62 4.89 -25.63
C ALA A 351 3.90 3.63 -26.15
N THR A 352 3.56 2.69 -25.28
CA THR A 352 2.74 1.51 -25.65
C THR A 352 1.25 1.80 -25.51
N GLU A 353 0.89 2.88 -24.81
CA GLU A 353 -0.46 3.39 -24.66
C GLU A 353 -0.47 4.94 -24.57
N TYR A 354 -1.65 5.52 -24.36
CA TYR A 354 -1.79 6.95 -24.17
C TYR A 354 -1.29 7.36 -22.78
N ILE A 355 -0.52 8.45 -22.70
CA ILE A 355 -0.02 8.98 -21.44
C ILE A 355 -0.19 10.50 -21.44
N ASN A 356 -0.78 11.03 -20.36
CA ASN A 356 -0.71 12.44 -20.00
C ASN A 356 0.30 12.60 -18.86
N PHE A 357 1.44 13.23 -19.15
CA PHE A 357 2.53 13.34 -18.18
C PHE A 357 2.28 14.37 -17.06
N ALA A 358 1.24 15.21 -17.19
CA ALA A 358 0.79 16.03 -16.08
C ALA A 358 0.02 15.21 -15.03
N GLU A 359 -0.61 14.11 -15.43
CA GLU A 359 -1.37 13.21 -14.55
C GLU A 359 -0.50 12.04 -14.07
N THR A 360 0.36 11.51 -14.96
CA THR A 360 1.31 10.43 -14.65
C THR A 360 2.72 10.89 -15.01
N PRO A 361 3.43 11.58 -14.11
CA PRO A 361 4.79 12.04 -14.37
C PRO A 361 5.77 10.88 -14.54
N TYR A 362 6.72 11.04 -15.46
CA TYR A 362 7.81 10.08 -15.66
C TYR A 362 9.15 10.75 -15.42
N SER A 363 10.17 9.94 -15.16
CA SER A 363 11.55 10.39 -15.26
C SER A 363 12.41 9.42 -16.05
N VAL A 364 13.44 9.95 -16.69
CA VAL A 364 14.47 9.17 -17.38
C VAL A 364 15.79 9.50 -16.72
N ILE A 365 16.57 8.49 -16.38
CA ILE A 365 17.89 8.65 -15.78
C ILE A 365 18.92 7.93 -16.64
N THR A 366 19.98 8.64 -17.00
CA THR A 366 21.15 8.08 -17.69
C THR A 366 22.32 7.96 -16.73
N THR A 367 23.25 7.07 -17.02
CA THR A 367 24.55 6.99 -16.34
C THR A 367 25.66 7.49 -17.24
N TYR A 368 26.71 8.05 -16.65
CA TYR A 368 27.94 8.41 -17.33
C TYR A 368 29.12 7.62 -16.75
N SER A 369 29.88 6.96 -17.62
CA SER A 369 31.18 6.35 -17.29
C SER A 369 32.32 7.15 -17.93
N SER A 370 33.51 7.18 -17.35
CA SER A 370 34.63 7.97 -17.89
C SER A 370 35.65 7.12 -18.68
N ALA A 371 36.30 7.74 -19.68
CA ALA A 371 37.19 7.05 -20.64
C ALA A 371 38.65 6.90 -20.21
N SER A 372 39.10 7.67 -19.22
CA SER A 372 40.54 7.88 -18.97
C SER A 372 40.92 7.70 -17.49
N GLY A 373 40.67 6.52 -16.90
CA GLY A 373 41.34 6.02 -15.69
C GLY A 373 41.49 6.93 -14.47
N SER A 374 40.71 8.01 -14.36
CA SER A 374 40.90 9.08 -13.35
C SER A 374 39.65 9.31 -12.49
N TYR A 375 38.66 8.42 -12.54
CA TYR A 375 37.36 8.63 -11.91
C TYR A 375 36.90 7.32 -11.29
N ALA A 376 36.54 7.36 -10.00
CA ALA A 376 36.09 6.19 -9.28
C ALA A 376 34.65 5.87 -9.65
N THR A 377 34.44 5.02 -10.65
CA THR A 377 33.19 4.29 -10.72
C THR A 377 33.26 3.24 -9.62
N LYS A 378 32.76 3.57 -8.43
CA LYS A 378 32.33 2.57 -7.46
C LYS A 378 30.84 2.36 -7.70
N ALA A 379 30.33 1.21 -7.30
CA ALA A 379 28.89 0.98 -7.30
C ALA A 379 28.14 2.16 -6.67
N PRO A 380 27.07 2.65 -7.32
CA PRO A 380 26.38 3.88 -6.92
C PRO A 380 25.76 3.73 -5.53
N ILE A 381 26.11 4.64 -4.62
CA ILE A 381 25.59 4.62 -3.24
C ILE A 381 24.08 4.83 -3.22
N ASN A 382 23.55 5.72 -4.07
CA ASN A 382 22.12 6.02 -4.17
C ASN A 382 21.50 5.46 -5.46
N GLY A 383 22.11 4.43 -6.05
CA GLY A 383 21.63 3.83 -7.31
C GLY A 383 21.50 4.86 -8.44
N TRP A 384 20.33 4.88 -9.08
CA TRP A 384 20.03 5.78 -10.21
C TRP A 384 20.04 7.27 -9.84
N VAL A 385 19.85 7.64 -8.56
CA VAL A 385 19.81 9.04 -8.14
C VAL A 385 21.12 9.51 -7.49
N THR A 386 22.23 8.88 -7.86
CA THR A 386 23.55 9.24 -7.31
C THR A 386 23.98 10.66 -7.65
N GLY A 387 23.60 11.17 -8.82
CA GLY A 387 23.88 12.53 -9.25
C GLY A 387 25.38 12.77 -9.42
N LYS A 388 25.89 13.81 -8.76
CA LYS A 388 27.29 14.27 -8.84
C LYS A 388 28.23 13.45 -7.96
N VAL A 389 29.40 13.09 -8.50
CA VAL A 389 30.46 12.41 -7.74
C VAL A 389 31.80 13.18 -7.80
N PRO A 390 32.65 13.07 -6.76
CA PRO A 390 33.99 13.68 -6.79
C PRO A 390 34.84 13.17 -7.96
N SER A 391 35.62 14.08 -8.56
CA SER A 391 36.53 13.82 -9.67
C SER A 391 37.97 14.08 -9.25
N ALA A 392 38.93 13.28 -9.73
CA ALA A 392 40.37 13.54 -9.51
C ALA A 392 40.87 14.78 -10.29
N VAL A 393 40.08 15.29 -11.24
CA VAL A 393 40.33 16.54 -11.95
C VAL A 393 39.45 17.62 -11.33
N ALA A 394 40.02 18.40 -10.39
CA ALA A 394 39.28 19.39 -9.59
C ALA A 394 38.53 20.47 -10.41
N ALA A 395 38.93 20.71 -11.67
CA ALA A 395 38.27 21.65 -12.59
C ALA A 395 37.09 21.06 -13.39
N ARG A 396 36.82 19.74 -13.25
CA ARG A 396 35.77 19.02 -13.99
C ARG A 396 35.00 18.07 -13.06
N PRO A 397 34.19 18.58 -12.11
CA PRO A 397 33.28 17.71 -11.37
C PRO A 397 32.23 17.13 -12.33
N THR A 398 31.90 15.84 -12.18
CA THR A 398 31.04 15.12 -13.15
C THR A 398 29.87 14.42 -12.47
N SER A 399 28.78 14.33 -13.21
CA SER A 399 27.61 13.55 -12.86
C SER A 399 27.86 12.08 -13.18
N GLN A 400 27.66 11.19 -12.21
CA GLN A 400 27.58 9.75 -12.45
C GLN A 400 26.20 9.39 -13.05
N THR A 401 25.16 10.15 -12.69
CA THR A 401 23.82 10.00 -13.26
C THR A 401 23.17 11.34 -13.56
N THR A 402 22.36 11.40 -14.60
CA THR A 402 21.61 12.60 -15.01
C THR A 402 20.15 12.27 -15.17
N LYS A 403 19.28 13.09 -14.57
CA LYS A 403 17.82 12.91 -14.57
C LYS A 403 17.10 13.93 -15.44
N PHE A 404 16.07 13.44 -16.13
CA PHE A 404 15.10 14.19 -16.93
C PHE A 404 13.70 13.91 -16.40
N ASN A 405 13.04 14.90 -15.82
CA ASN A 405 11.64 14.84 -15.41
C ASN A 405 10.73 15.21 -16.57
N ILE A 406 9.70 14.39 -16.78
CA ILE A 406 8.64 14.59 -17.77
C ILE A 406 7.33 14.79 -16.99
N ASN A 407 6.99 16.06 -16.78
CA ASN A 407 5.85 16.49 -15.94
C ASN A 407 4.70 17.09 -16.74
N ASN A 408 4.80 17.13 -18.07
CA ASN A 408 3.81 17.74 -18.93
C ASN A 408 3.87 17.17 -20.35
N GLY A 409 2.86 17.49 -21.15
CA GLY A 409 2.69 16.96 -22.49
C GLY A 409 2.03 15.59 -22.50
N GLU A 410 1.72 15.12 -23.70
CA GLU A 410 0.97 13.88 -23.92
C GLU A 410 1.60 13.10 -25.06
N VAL A 411 1.51 11.77 -24.99
CA VAL A 411 1.94 10.85 -26.05
C VAL A 411 0.84 9.84 -26.33
N GLN A 412 0.66 9.51 -27.61
CA GLN A 412 -0.32 8.53 -28.08
C GLN A 412 0.29 7.11 -28.14
N PRO A 413 -0.54 6.05 -28.12
CA PRO A 413 -0.04 4.69 -28.31
C PRO A 413 0.78 4.57 -29.60
N GLY A 414 1.99 4.05 -29.48
CA GLY A 414 2.93 3.86 -30.57
C GLY A 414 3.75 5.10 -30.94
N GLU A 415 3.50 6.25 -30.33
CA GLU A 415 4.24 7.49 -30.61
C GLU A 415 5.66 7.45 -30.03
N ILE A 416 6.61 7.97 -30.82
CA ILE A 416 8.02 8.08 -30.44
C ILE A 416 8.27 9.49 -29.89
N PHE A 417 9.02 9.55 -28.79
CA PHE A 417 9.41 10.80 -28.16
C PHE A 417 10.81 10.71 -27.54
N TYR A 418 11.38 11.87 -27.22
CA TYR A 418 12.79 12.00 -26.88
C TYR A 418 13.02 12.81 -25.60
N VAL A 419 14.09 12.47 -24.90
CA VAL A 419 14.76 13.36 -23.94
C VAL A 419 16.25 13.44 -24.27
N GLY A 420 16.92 14.54 -23.94
CA GLY A 420 18.36 14.65 -24.18
C GLY A 420 18.86 16.07 -24.37
N GLY A 421 19.91 16.20 -25.18
CA GLY A 421 20.58 17.44 -25.49
C GLY A 421 19.81 18.38 -26.42
N SER A 422 20.17 19.65 -26.34
CA SER A 422 19.53 20.76 -27.06
C SER A 422 19.77 20.82 -28.57
N GLN A 423 20.76 20.10 -29.12
CA GLN A 423 21.09 20.17 -30.55
C GLN A 423 20.13 19.36 -31.42
N LYS A 424 19.55 18.27 -30.89
CA LYS A 424 18.50 17.46 -31.54
C LYS A 424 18.89 16.99 -32.94
N ARG A 425 20.04 16.35 -33.06
CA ARG A 425 20.57 15.77 -34.31
C ARG A 425 20.73 14.27 -34.17
N LEU A 426 20.55 13.51 -35.26
CA LEU A 426 20.61 12.05 -35.20
C LEU A 426 21.95 11.50 -34.70
N ASN A 427 23.06 12.08 -35.14
CA ASN A 427 24.43 11.63 -34.87
C ASN A 427 25.44 12.80 -35.01
N GLY A 428 25.30 13.82 -34.15
CA GLY A 428 26.20 14.98 -34.13
C GLY A 428 25.92 16.07 -35.17
N SER A 429 26.74 17.11 -35.18
CA SER A 429 26.47 18.40 -35.84
C SER A 429 26.22 18.33 -37.35
N GLY A 430 26.86 17.38 -38.05
CA GLY A 430 26.70 17.18 -39.50
C GLY A 430 25.51 16.31 -39.90
N SER A 431 24.73 15.80 -38.94
CA SER A 431 23.66 14.83 -39.21
C SER A 431 22.28 15.47 -39.33
N THR A 432 21.29 14.64 -39.67
CA THR A 432 19.87 15.05 -39.82
C THR A 432 19.35 15.73 -38.55
N ASP A 433 18.74 16.90 -38.74
CA ASP A 433 17.99 17.62 -37.71
C ASP A 433 16.68 16.89 -37.38
N ILE A 434 16.46 16.58 -36.11
CA ILE A 434 15.24 15.95 -35.59
C ILE A 434 14.53 16.85 -34.58
N SER A 435 14.75 18.17 -34.64
CA SER A 435 14.09 19.15 -33.78
C SER A 435 12.57 19.17 -33.92
N ALA A 436 12.05 18.75 -35.08
CA ALA A 436 10.61 18.61 -35.35
C ALA A 436 9.96 17.38 -34.69
N ALA A 437 10.76 16.45 -34.14
CA ALA A 437 10.23 15.32 -33.38
C ALA A 437 9.63 15.75 -32.03
N LYS A 438 8.96 14.84 -31.33
CA LYS A 438 8.40 15.13 -30.00
C LYS A 438 9.48 15.03 -28.93
N TRP A 439 9.91 16.17 -28.40
CA TRP A 439 10.90 16.27 -27.33
C TRP A 439 10.22 16.65 -26.01
N MET A 440 10.26 15.74 -25.03
CA MET A 440 9.57 15.90 -23.76
C MET A 440 10.39 16.66 -22.72
N ARG A 441 11.71 16.45 -22.72
CA ARG A 441 12.64 17.17 -21.85
C ARG A 441 13.98 17.35 -22.54
N VAL A 442 14.46 18.59 -22.54
CA VAL A 442 15.74 18.96 -23.16
C VAL A 442 16.61 19.64 -22.10
N LEU A 443 17.87 19.22 -22.01
CA LEU A 443 18.91 19.89 -21.24
C LEU A 443 19.93 20.49 -22.20
N ASN A 444 20.49 21.64 -21.81
CA ASN A 444 21.59 22.26 -22.54
C ASN A 444 22.87 22.13 -21.71
N TYR A 445 23.70 21.17 -22.09
CA TYR A 445 24.94 20.87 -21.41
C TYR A 445 26.14 21.13 -22.33
N GLN A 446 27.12 21.84 -21.78
CA GLN A 446 28.32 22.32 -22.46
C GLN A 446 29.49 22.26 -21.47
N GLU A 447 30.72 22.17 -21.94
CA GLU A 447 31.90 22.00 -21.08
C GLU A 447 32.17 23.20 -20.14
N THR A 448 31.70 24.39 -20.49
CA THR A 448 32.03 25.63 -19.77
C THR A 448 30.91 26.12 -18.86
N VAL A 449 29.77 25.42 -18.83
CA VAL A 449 28.57 25.81 -18.08
C VAL A 449 28.18 24.67 -17.17
N GLU A 450 28.15 24.92 -15.85
CA GLU A 450 27.57 23.95 -14.93
C GLU A 450 26.09 23.79 -15.24
N TRP A 451 25.66 22.55 -15.35
CA TRP A 451 24.31 22.20 -15.71
C TRP A 451 23.79 21.13 -14.76
N ASP A 452 22.63 21.39 -14.19
CA ASP A 452 21.96 20.45 -13.31
C ASP A 452 20.96 19.62 -14.10
N GLY A 453 20.92 18.32 -13.80
CA GLY A 453 19.78 17.49 -14.14
C GLY A 453 18.60 17.85 -13.25
N ASP A 454 17.44 17.27 -13.49
CA ASP A 454 16.27 17.54 -12.67
C ASP A 454 16.45 16.98 -11.24
N ASP A 455 15.85 17.66 -10.25
CA ASP A 455 15.96 17.35 -8.82
C ASP A 455 17.40 17.31 -8.26
N ASN A 456 18.31 18.08 -8.88
CA ASN A 456 19.75 18.07 -8.59
C ASN A 456 20.44 16.70 -8.83
N VAL A 457 19.78 15.80 -9.56
CA VAL A 457 20.38 14.55 -10.02
C VAL A 457 21.05 14.83 -11.37
N GLY A 458 22.21 15.48 -11.30
CA GLY A 458 23.05 15.91 -12.43
C GLY A 458 24.20 16.80 -11.92
N GLY A 459 24.54 17.90 -12.60
CA GLY A 459 25.45 18.91 -12.01
C GLY A 459 26.92 18.80 -12.41
N GLY A 460 27.21 18.46 -13.67
CA GLY A 460 28.57 18.38 -14.20
C GLY A 460 29.01 19.64 -14.94
N THR A 461 30.33 19.82 -15.10
CA THR A 461 30.90 20.77 -16.09
C THR A 461 31.43 20.04 -17.33
N PHE A 462 31.13 18.75 -17.48
CA PHE A 462 31.50 17.98 -18.66
C PHE A 462 30.32 17.96 -19.64
N GLY A 463 30.57 18.36 -20.89
CA GLY A 463 29.53 18.54 -21.90
C GLY A 463 29.16 17.25 -22.62
N ALA A 464 28.78 16.19 -21.90
CA ALA A 464 28.28 14.95 -22.48
C ALA A 464 27.28 14.28 -21.53
N LEU A 465 26.27 13.60 -22.08
CA LEU A 465 25.28 12.83 -21.31
C LEU A 465 25.76 11.41 -21.02
N PHE A 466 26.55 10.86 -21.93
CA PHE A 466 27.10 9.52 -21.89
C PHE A 466 28.62 9.56 -22.05
N GLY A 467 29.28 8.54 -21.51
CA GLY A 467 30.71 8.34 -21.56
C GLY A 467 31.20 7.95 -22.94
N ASN A 468 32.21 8.65 -23.45
CA ASN A 468 32.90 8.28 -24.69
C ASN A 468 33.91 7.14 -24.46
N ASN A 469 33.40 5.98 -24.02
CA ASN A 469 34.20 4.78 -23.71
C ASN A 469 33.33 3.51 -23.69
N SER A 470 34.00 2.38 -23.47
CA SER A 470 33.38 1.05 -23.44
C SER A 470 32.95 0.59 -22.05
N ASN A 471 33.07 1.37 -20.98
CA ASN A 471 32.60 0.92 -19.66
C ASN A 471 31.06 0.76 -19.66
N PRO A 472 30.51 -0.08 -18.78
CA PRO A 472 29.06 -0.26 -18.69
C PRO A 472 28.37 1.05 -18.33
N GLN A 473 27.33 1.37 -19.10
CA GLN A 473 26.46 2.54 -18.93
C GLN A 473 25.02 2.09 -19.06
N GLY A 474 24.05 2.90 -18.64
CA GLY A 474 22.65 2.55 -18.74
C GLY A 474 21.71 3.74 -18.81
N VAL A 475 20.47 3.40 -19.19
CA VAL A 475 19.31 4.27 -19.18
C VAL A 475 18.20 3.54 -18.43
N ALA A 476 17.53 4.24 -17.52
CA ALA A 476 16.35 3.76 -16.82
C ALA A 476 15.20 4.75 -16.98
N VAL A 477 14.00 4.21 -17.17
CA VAL A 477 12.75 4.99 -17.18
C VAL A 477 11.97 4.66 -15.91
N PHE A 478 11.36 5.66 -15.29
CA PHE A 478 10.51 5.52 -14.09
C PHE A 478 9.16 6.18 -14.36
N ASN A 479 8.07 5.57 -13.90
CA ASN A 479 6.71 6.14 -13.94
C ASN A 479 6.42 7.08 -12.76
N THR A 480 7.47 7.75 -12.28
CA THR A 480 7.41 8.76 -11.23
C THR A 480 8.61 9.70 -11.41
N THR A 481 8.47 10.94 -10.96
CA THR A 481 9.61 11.84 -10.74
C THR A 481 10.18 11.73 -9.33
N ASP A 482 9.47 11.15 -8.37
CA ASP A 482 10.01 10.89 -7.02
C ASP A 482 10.78 9.56 -7.01
N VAL A 483 12.07 9.64 -7.37
CA VAL A 483 12.96 8.48 -7.50
C VAL A 483 13.95 8.49 -6.34
N ASN A 484 14.09 7.35 -5.66
CA ASN A 484 15.12 7.08 -4.66
C ASN A 484 15.85 5.75 -4.98
N GLU A 485 16.82 5.37 -4.17
CA GLU A 485 17.61 4.14 -4.34
C GLU A 485 16.78 2.84 -4.31
N GLY A 486 15.57 2.89 -3.76
CA GLY A 486 14.60 1.79 -3.71
C GLY A 486 13.65 1.74 -4.91
N THR A 487 13.58 2.79 -5.72
CA THR A 487 12.65 2.86 -6.85
C THR A 487 13.08 1.91 -7.97
N VAL A 488 12.15 1.08 -8.43
CA VAL A 488 12.36 0.13 -9.53
C VAL A 488 11.97 0.82 -10.85
N PRO A 489 12.83 0.78 -11.89
CA PRO A 489 12.46 1.34 -13.19
C PRO A 489 11.32 0.58 -13.85
N VAL A 490 10.62 1.19 -14.81
CA VAL A 490 9.65 0.50 -15.67
C VAL A 490 10.29 -0.14 -16.88
N ASP A 491 11.43 0.39 -17.33
CA ASP A 491 12.27 -0.19 -18.36
C ASP A 491 13.73 0.24 -18.13
N VAL A 492 14.66 -0.63 -18.52
CA VAL A 492 16.09 -0.40 -18.34
C VAL A 492 16.89 -1.04 -19.47
N VAL A 493 17.90 -0.31 -19.95
CA VAL A 493 18.91 -0.84 -20.86
C VAL A 493 20.29 -0.51 -20.32
N PHE A 494 21.19 -1.49 -20.36
CA PHE A 494 22.63 -1.26 -20.18
C PHE A 494 23.37 -1.50 -21.48
N PHE A 495 24.42 -0.72 -21.72
CA PHE A 495 25.26 -0.77 -22.91
C PHE A 495 26.75 -0.61 -22.59
N GLY A 496 27.64 -0.94 -23.52
CA GLY A 496 29.09 -0.90 -23.33
C GLY A 496 29.71 -2.29 -23.24
N THR A 497 30.66 -2.50 -22.32
CA THR A 497 31.39 -3.75 -22.10
C THR A 497 31.59 -3.99 -20.61
N LEU A 498 30.99 -5.07 -20.10
CA LEU A 498 31.16 -5.52 -18.73
C LEU A 498 32.31 -6.52 -18.66
N THR A 499 33.27 -6.27 -17.78
CA THR A 499 34.38 -7.14 -17.44
C THR A 499 34.40 -7.39 -15.93
N PRO A 500 35.07 -8.44 -15.44
CA PRO A 500 35.22 -8.65 -14.01
C PRO A 500 35.84 -7.44 -13.28
N SER A 501 36.73 -6.69 -13.95
CA SER A 501 37.42 -5.54 -13.34
C SER A 501 36.54 -4.30 -13.21
N ASN A 502 35.54 -4.11 -14.08
CA ASN A 502 34.61 -2.98 -14.03
C ASN A 502 33.21 -3.38 -13.56
N THR A 503 33.04 -4.59 -13.01
CA THR A 503 31.76 -5.00 -12.41
C THR A 503 31.54 -4.31 -11.07
N ILE A 504 32.61 -4.14 -10.27
CA ILE A 504 32.56 -3.46 -8.96
C ILE A 504 32.14 -1.99 -9.06
N ASP A 505 32.23 -1.46 -10.27
CA ASP A 505 31.92 -0.08 -10.62
C ASP A 505 30.42 0.18 -10.79
N VAL A 506 29.65 -0.88 -11.06
CA VAL A 506 28.19 -0.84 -11.26
C VAL A 506 27.43 -1.67 -10.23
N TYR A 507 28.10 -2.56 -9.52
CA TYR A 507 27.55 -3.41 -8.47
C TYR A 507 28.60 -3.78 -7.42
N ASP A 508 28.30 -3.54 -6.13
CA ASP A 508 29.18 -3.87 -5.02
C ASP A 508 28.37 -4.56 -3.90
N ASN A 509 28.88 -5.69 -3.43
CA ASN A 509 28.30 -6.47 -2.34
C ASN A 509 29.29 -6.72 -1.18
N SER A 510 30.40 -5.97 -1.14
CA SER A 510 31.47 -6.15 -0.15
C SER A 510 31.14 -5.60 1.25
N GLY A 511 30.03 -4.85 1.39
CA GLY A 511 29.56 -4.26 2.65
C GLY A 511 28.26 -4.88 3.21
N ASN A 512 27.66 -4.21 4.20
CA ASN A 512 26.39 -4.63 4.82
C ASN A 512 25.15 -4.36 3.94
N THR A 513 25.30 -3.54 2.91
CA THR A 513 24.24 -3.17 1.96
C THR A 513 24.79 -3.32 0.56
N GLU A 514 24.04 -3.99 -0.32
CA GLU A 514 24.38 -4.03 -1.74
C GLU A 514 24.15 -2.66 -2.40
N LEU A 515 25.13 -2.23 -3.18
CA LEU A 515 25.10 -0.99 -3.94
C LEU A 515 25.02 -1.32 -5.43
N GLY A 516 24.23 -0.57 -6.20
CA GLY A 516 24.09 -0.84 -7.62
C GLY A 516 22.92 -0.13 -8.27
N PHE A 517 22.84 -0.27 -9.59
CA PHE A 517 21.69 0.18 -10.36
C PHE A 517 20.59 -0.88 -10.35
N ARG A 518 19.43 -0.55 -9.77
CA ARG A 518 18.28 -1.46 -9.74
C ARG A 518 17.79 -1.76 -11.15
N ILE A 519 17.36 -2.99 -11.37
CA ILE A 519 16.73 -3.43 -12.62
C ILE A 519 15.24 -3.66 -12.43
N CYS A 520 14.53 -3.80 -13.54
CA CYS A 520 13.17 -4.33 -13.59
C CYS A 520 13.15 -5.69 -14.29
N ASP A 521 12.01 -6.38 -14.23
CA ASP A 521 11.80 -7.60 -15.03
C ASP A 521 11.54 -7.20 -16.49
N THR A 522 12.44 -7.61 -17.39
CA THR A 522 12.33 -7.43 -18.85
C THR A 522 12.57 -8.75 -19.58
N ASP A 523 12.67 -8.73 -20.91
CA ASP A 523 13.14 -9.89 -21.68
C ASP A 523 14.61 -10.24 -21.41
N ARG A 524 15.39 -9.31 -20.82
CA ARG A 524 16.84 -9.46 -20.58
C ARG A 524 17.26 -9.48 -19.11
N TYR A 525 16.43 -8.92 -18.23
CA TYR A 525 16.73 -8.79 -16.82
C TYR A 525 15.63 -9.43 -15.99
N SER A 526 15.98 -10.01 -14.83
CA SER A 526 14.99 -10.48 -13.88
C SER A 526 15.41 -10.25 -12.44
N ALA A 527 14.50 -9.70 -11.64
CA ALA A 527 14.67 -9.53 -10.20
C ALA A 527 14.88 -10.86 -9.47
N ASN A 528 14.35 -11.97 -10.01
CA ASN A 528 14.59 -13.32 -9.49
C ASN A 528 16.07 -13.73 -9.59
N ASN A 529 16.81 -13.16 -10.54
CA ASN A 529 18.24 -13.40 -10.72
C ASN A 529 19.12 -12.35 -10.01
N GLY A 530 18.50 -11.48 -9.20
CA GLY A 530 19.14 -10.38 -8.50
C GLY A 530 18.47 -9.04 -8.81
N GLU A 531 18.33 -8.16 -7.81
CA GLU A 531 17.62 -6.89 -7.98
C GLU A 531 18.45 -5.77 -8.66
N PHE A 532 19.72 -6.04 -8.96
CA PHE A 532 20.66 -5.07 -9.52
C PHE A 532 21.28 -5.58 -10.82
N PHE A 533 21.67 -4.64 -11.68
CA PHE A 533 22.53 -4.97 -12.82
C PHE A 533 23.86 -5.53 -12.32
N ALA A 534 24.41 -6.49 -13.05
CA ALA A 534 25.58 -7.29 -12.69
C ALA A 534 25.47 -8.16 -11.42
N LYS A 535 24.31 -8.18 -10.74
CA LYS A 535 24.01 -9.19 -9.72
C LYS A 535 23.51 -10.48 -10.38
N GLY A 536 24.05 -11.62 -9.93
CA GLY A 536 23.65 -12.94 -10.42
C GLY A 536 23.80 -13.05 -11.95
N SER A 537 22.71 -13.34 -12.66
CA SER A 537 22.73 -13.46 -14.12
C SER A 537 22.30 -12.18 -14.87
N ASN A 538 22.08 -11.06 -14.18
CA ASN A 538 21.66 -9.79 -14.79
C ASN A 538 22.83 -9.02 -15.42
N ILE A 539 23.59 -9.68 -16.28
CA ILE A 539 24.82 -9.15 -16.90
C ILE A 539 24.62 -8.77 -18.38
N TYR A 540 23.38 -8.77 -18.87
CA TYR A 540 23.10 -8.50 -20.28
C TYR A 540 23.39 -7.04 -20.66
N ILE A 541 23.99 -6.82 -21.82
CA ILE A 541 24.36 -5.50 -22.34
C ILE A 541 23.96 -5.39 -23.82
N PHE A 542 23.36 -4.27 -24.20
CA PHE A 542 23.05 -3.85 -25.57
C PHE A 542 24.20 -3.01 -26.14
N GLY A 543 24.97 -3.48 -27.11
CA GLY A 543 26.09 -2.68 -27.64
C GLY A 543 27.24 -3.57 -28.11
N PRO A 544 28.20 -3.10 -28.93
CA PRO A 544 29.00 -4.01 -29.73
C PRO A 544 30.02 -4.76 -28.91
N THR A 545 30.38 -5.95 -29.39
CA THR A 545 31.48 -6.77 -28.89
C THR A 545 32.87 -6.19 -29.22
N SER A 546 32.96 -4.95 -29.74
CA SER A 546 34.23 -4.25 -30.05
C SER A 546 34.10 -2.72 -29.95
N GLY A 547 35.22 -2.06 -29.61
CA GLY A 547 35.27 -0.62 -29.30
C GLY A 547 35.16 0.36 -30.48
N ALA A 548 35.02 -0.12 -31.72
CA ALA A 548 34.92 0.74 -32.91
C ALA A 548 33.47 1.11 -33.30
N ASP A 549 32.48 0.39 -32.77
CA ASP A 549 31.05 0.50 -33.15
C ASP A 549 30.19 1.21 -32.08
N ALA A 550 30.79 2.07 -31.24
CA ALA A 550 30.03 2.87 -30.26
C ALA A 550 29.12 3.95 -30.89
N THR A 551 29.05 4.01 -32.23
CA THR A 551 28.28 4.96 -33.02
C THR A 551 26.89 4.42 -33.34
N ALA A 552 25.86 5.02 -32.71
CA ALA A 552 24.43 4.90 -33.01
C ALA A 552 23.78 3.49 -32.97
N ARG A 553 22.82 3.29 -32.05
CA ARG A 553 21.90 2.13 -32.07
C ARG A 553 20.44 2.53 -31.84
#